data_AF-A0A329RD09-F1
#
_entry.id   AF-A0A329RD09-F1
#
_cell.length_a   1.000
_cell.length_b   1.000
_cell.length_c   1.000
_cell.angle_alpha   90.00
_cell.angle_beta   90.00
_cell.angle_gamma   90.00
#
_symmetry.space_group_name_H-M   'P 1'
#
loop_
_entity.id
_entity.type
_entity.pdbx_description
1 polymer ?
#
loop_
_entity_poly.entity_id
_entity_poly.type
_entity_poly.pdbx_seq_one_letter_code
_entity_poly.pdbx_strand_id
1 'polypeptide(L)'
;MLSLGRHCLLDLSFVRDATQYGRHQERLQRGAHLEVNAVLALCERVKNLLVEDDNVMHVSSPVAVCGDIHGQFHDLLELFKVAGQAPDTGYVFPG
;
A
#
# COMPACT_ATOMS: atom_id res chain seq x y z
N MET A 1 -21.68 20.70 -9.69
CA MET A 1 -20.54 20.82 -10.62
C MET A 1 -19.26 20.54 -9.83
N LEU A 2 -19.00 19.27 -9.51
CA LEU A 2 -17.77 18.84 -8.87
C LEU A 2 -17.14 17.79 -9.78
N SER A 3 -16.27 18.26 -10.65
CA SER A 3 -15.33 17.45 -11.41
C SER A 3 -14.34 16.84 -10.42
N LEU A 4 -14.69 15.70 -9.83
CA LEU A 4 -13.75 14.84 -9.12
C LEU A 4 -12.81 14.24 -10.16
N GLY A 5 -11.68 14.92 -10.37
CA GLY A 5 -10.55 14.40 -11.12
C GLY A 5 -10.09 13.08 -10.51
N ARG A 6 -10.06 12.05 -11.33
CA ARG A 6 -9.79 10.64 -11.01
C ARG A 6 -8.36 10.32 -10.54
N HIS A 7 -7.58 11.25 -10.01
CA HIS A 7 -6.10 11.12 -10.06
C HIS A 7 -5.33 11.15 -8.74
N CYS A 8 -5.93 10.86 -7.58
CA CYS A 8 -5.19 10.32 -6.43
C CYS A 8 -6.13 9.99 -5.27
N LEU A 9 -6.84 8.87 -5.37
CA LEU A 9 -7.24 8.12 -4.20
C LEU A 9 -6.90 6.71 -4.58
N LEU A 10 -6.00 6.06 -3.83
CA LEU A 10 -5.96 4.61 -3.72
C LEU A 10 -7.41 4.14 -3.81
N ASP A 11 -7.74 3.50 -4.93
CA ASP A 11 -9.12 3.33 -5.37
C ASP A 11 -9.96 2.86 -4.18
N LEU A 12 -11.14 3.44 -3.96
CA LEU A 12 -12.07 2.96 -2.93
C LEU A 12 -12.33 1.45 -3.09
N SER A 13 -12.08 0.88 -4.28
CA SER A 13 -11.99 -0.58 -4.49
C SER A 13 -10.85 -1.27 -3.72
N PHE A 14 -9.64 -0.69 -3.62
CA PHE A 14 -8.53 -1.20 -2.82
C PHE A 14 -8.84 -1.17 -1.32
N VAL A 15 -9.41 -0.07 -0.82
CA VAL A 15 -9.86 0.02 0.59
C VAL A 15 -10.98 -1.00 0.88
N ARG A 16 -11.87 -1.25 -0.09
CA ARG A 16 -12.92 -2.26 0.06
C ARG A 16 -12.35 -3.70 0.09
N ASP A 17 -11.29 -3.96 -0.66
CA ASP A 17 -10.57 -5.24 -0.68
C ASP A 17 -9.56 -5.43 0.46
N ALA A 18 -9.21 -4.37 1.20
CA ALA A 18 -8.35 -4.49 2.39
C ALA A 18 -8.92 -5.49 3.43
N THR A 19 -10.26 -5.68 3.45
CA THR A 19 -10.91 -6.72 4.26
C THR A 19 -10.53 -8.15 3.85
N GLN A 20 -10.24 -8.42 2.57
CA GLN A 20 -9.84 -9.75 2.10
C GLN A 20 -8.41 -10.10 2.51
N TYR A 21 -7.50 -9.11 2.51
CA TYR A 21 -6.08 -9.33 2.81
C TYR A 21 -5.69 -9.10 4.28
N GLY A 22 -6.62 -8.69 5.15
CA GLY A 22 -6.36 -8.53 6.59
C GLY A 22 -5.76 -9.79 7.24
N ARG A 23 -6.18 -10.99 6.83
CA ARG A 23 -5.58 -12.26 7.30
C ARG A 23 -4.12 -12.43 6.89
N HIS A 24 -3.74 -11.91 5.72
CA HIS A 24 -2.36 -11.95 5.26
C HIS A 24 -1.50 -10.97 6.05
N GLN A 25 -2.03 -9.78 6.37
CA GLN A 25 -1.37 -8.79 7.21
C GLN A 25 -1.07 -9.34 8.61
N GLU A 26 -2.06 -9.97 9.27
CA GLU A 26 -1.84 -10.60 10.59
C GLU A 26 -0.78 -11.71 10.56
N ARG A 27 -0.79 -12.54 9.51
CA ARG A 27 0.22 -13.59 9.32
C ARG A 27 1.62 -12.99 9.18
N LEU A 28 1.77 -11.98 8.33
CA LEU A 28 3.05 -11.32 8.10
C LEU A 28 3.56 -10.60 9.36
N GLN A 29 2.70 -9.94 10.13
CA GLN A 29 3.07 -9.30 11.39
C GLN A 29 3.59 -10.28 12.45
N ARG A 30 3.12 -11.54 12.40
CA ARG A 30 3.59 -12.63 13.26
C ARG A 30 4.85 -13.33 12.72
N GLY A 31 5.42 -12.86 11.60
CA GLY A 31 6.54 -13.50 10.92
C GLY A 31 6.17 -14.79 10.18
N ALA A 32 4.88 -15.02 9.93
CA ALA A 32 4.41 -16.21 9.23
C ALA A 32 4.45 -16.01 7.70
N HIS A 33 4.93 -17.01 6.98
CA HIS A 33 4.97 -16.98 5.52
C HIS A 33 3.57 -17.10 4.90
N LEU A 34 3.41 -16.44 3.75
CA LEU A 34 2.24 -16.61 2.88
C LEU A 34 2.49 -17.72 1.87
N GLU A 35 1.40 -18.34 1.42
CA GLU A 35 1.47 -19.31 0.33
C GLU A 35 1.86 -18.63 -0.98
N VAL A 36 2.63 -19.33 -1.82
CA VAL A 36 3.13 -18.81 -3.09
C VAL A 36 1.99 -18.30 -3.97
N ASN A 37 0.88 -19.03 -4.04
CA ASN A 37 -0.30 -18.62 -4.82
C ASN A 37 -0.92 -17.31 -4.32
N ALA A 38 -0.93 -17.08 -3.00
CA ALA A 38 -1.42 -15.84 -2.42
C ALA A 38 -0.49 -14.66 -2.73
N VAL A 39 0.83 -14.88 -2.67
CA VAL A 39 1.83 -13.87 -3.04
C VAL A 39 1.73 -13.52 -4.53
N LEU A 40 1.63 -14.51 -5.41
CA LEU A 40 1.47 -14.28 -6.84
C LEU A 40 0.19 -13.50 -7.17
N ALA A 41 -0.93 -13.86 -6.53
CA ALA A 41 -2.19 -13.14 -6.71
C ALA A 41 -2.10 -11.68 -6.21
N LEU A 42 -1.41 -11.45 -5.09
CA LEU A 42 -1.13 -10.09 -4.58
C LEU A 42 -0.26 -9.29 -5.57
N CYS A 43 0.83 -9.88 -6.05
CA CYS A 43 1.74 -9.22 -6.99
C CYS A 43 1.05 -8.88 -8.32
N GLU A 44 0.26 -9.79 -8.89
CA GLU A 44 -0.49 -9.52 -10.12
C GLU A 44 -1.51 -8.40 -9.93
N ARG A 45 -2.17 -8.37 -8.77
CA ARG A 45 -3.12 -7.31 -8.45
C ARG A 45 -2.44 -5.94 -8.30
N VAL A 46 -1.34 -5.88 -7.56
CA VAL A 46 -0.55 -4.65 -7.40
C VAL A 46 0.02 -4.18 -8.73
N LYS A 47 0.50 -5.10 -9.58
CA LYS A 47 0.99 -4.78 -10.92
C LYS A 47 -0.07 -4.06 -11.76
N ASN A 48 -1.31 -4.57 -11.77
CA ASN A 48 -2.39 -3.95 -12.54
C ASN A 48 -2.69 -2.52 -12.06
N LEU A 49 -2.67 -2.29 -10.74
CA LEU A 49 -2.84 -0.94 -10.17
C LEU A 49 -1.71 0.01 -10.61
N LEU A 50 -0.46 -0.45 -10.51
CA LEU A 50 0.70 0.36 -10.90
C LEU A 50 0.76 0.65 -12.40
N VAL A 51 0.19 -0.21 -13.25
CA VAL A 51 0.11 0.00 -14.70
C VAL A 51 -0.95 1.04 -15.06
N GLU A 52 -2.00 1.17 -14.26
CA GLU A 52 -3.07 2.17 -14.46
C GLU A 52 -2.68 3.55 -13.92
N ASP A 53 -1.68 3.64 -13.04
CA ASP A 53 -1.20 4.89 -12.45
C ASP A 53 -0.38 5.73 -13.45
N ASP A 54 -0.41 7.06 -13.25
CA ASP A 54 0.39 8.00 -14.04
C ASP A 54 1.87 7.96 -13.63
N ASN A 55 2.74 8.32 -14.58
CA ASN A 55 4.17 8.54 -14.29
C ASN A 55 4.42 9.66 -13.26
N VAL A 56 3.46 10.57 -13.04
CA VAL A 56 3.56 11.68 -12.08
C VAL A 56 2.33 11.69 -11.19
N MET A 57 2.49 11.18 -9.98
CA MET A 57 1.43 11.12 -8.97
C MET A 57 1.38 12.41 -8.14
N HIS A 58 0.19 12.98 -8.00
CA HIS A 58 -0.04 14.16 -7.16
C HIS A 58 -0.45 13.73 -5.76
N VAL A 59 0.38 14.00 -4.75
CA VAL A 59 0.09 13.65 -3.35
C VAL A 59 -0.36 14.88 -2.55
N SER A 60 -1.40 14.71 -1.74
CA SER A 60 -1.93 15.77 -0.86
C SER A 60 -1.46 15.54 0.57
N SER A 61 -1.00 16.60 1.25
CA SER A 61 -0.55 16.50 2.65
C SER A 61 -1.72 16.21 3.61
N PRO A 62 -1.47 15.52 4.74
CA PRO A 62 -0.18 15.04 5.26
C PRO A 62 0.24 13.67 4.66
N VAL A 63 1.52 13.55 4.29
CA VAL A 63 2.11 12.28 3.80
C VAL A 63 3.42 11.98 4.49
N ALA A 64 3.68 10.70 4.75
CA ALA A 64 4.95 10.18 5.21
C ALA A 64 5.79 9.77 3.99
N VAL A 65 6.92 10.45 3.79
CA VAL A 65 7.91 10.07 2.77
C VAL A 65 8.92 9.14 3.43
N CYS A 66 9.03 7.93 2.88
CA CYS A 66 9.88 6.88 3.40
C CYS A 66 11.05 6.68 2.44
N GLY A 67 12.27 6.48 2.94
CA GLY A 67 13.40 6.08 2.10
C GLY A 67 13.38 4.60 1.73
N ASP A 68 14.44 4.15 1.07
CA ASP A 68 14.64 2.78 0.61
C ASP A 68 14.57 1.77 1.78
N ILE A 69 13.78 0.71 1.61
CA ILE A 69 13.57 -0.32 2.65
C ILE A 69 14.63 -1.44 2.55
N HIS A 70 15.22 -1.65 1.37
CA HIS A 70 16.22 -2.70 1.11
C HIS A 70 15.85 -4.12 1.60
N GLY A 71 14.56 -4.47 1.60
CA GLY A 71 14.08 -5.79 2.03
C GLY A 71 13.97 -5.97 3.55
N GLN A 72 14.13 -4.90 4.33
CA GLN A 72 13.97 -4.91 5.79
C GLN A 72 12.47 -4.81 6.16
N PHE A 73 11.78 -5.95 6.10
CA PHE A 73 10.34 -6.00 6.40
C PHE A 73 10.00 -5.55 7.83
N HIS A 74 10.89 -5.79 8.80
CA HIS A 74 10.67 -5.35 10.19
C HIS A 74 10.68 -3.82 10.33
N ASP A 75 11.57 -3.14 9.63
CA ASP A 75 11.65 -1.67 9.66
C ASP A 75 10.42 -1.04 9.00
N LEU A 76 9.89 -1.67 7.95
CA LEU A 76 8.62 -1.27 7.34
C LEU A 76 7.44 -1.41 8.32
N LEU A 77 7.39 -2.50 9.10
CA LEU A 77 6.35 -2.67 10.12
C LEU A 77 6.46 -1.62 11.24
N GLU A 78 7.67 -1.28 11.65
CA GLU A 78 7.91 -0.23 12.65
C GLU A 78 7.54 1.14 12.11
N LEU A 79 7.88 1.42 10.86
CA LEU A 79 7.49 2.64 10.16
C LEU A 79 5.97 2.84 10.17
N PHE A 80 5.18 1.80 9.85
CA PHE A 80 3.73 1.89 9.94
C PHE A 80 3.20 2.11 11.36
N LYS A 81 3.92 1.67 12.40
CA LYS A 81 3.55 1.95 13.80
C LYS A 81 3.83 3.40 14.19
N VAL A 82 4.94 3.97 13.70
CA VAL A 82 5.38 5.33 14.05
C VAL A 82 4.66 6.40 13.22
N ALA A 83 4.57 6.20 11.90
CA ALA A 83 3.96 7.17 10.99
C ALA A 83 2.42 7.08 10.95
N GLY A 84 1.84 5.94 11.34
CA GLY A 84 0.39 5.73 11.41
C GLY A 84 -0.11 4.67 10.44
N GLN A 85 -1.18 3.93 10.75
CA GLN A 85 -1.65 2.90 9.83
C GLN A 85 -2.32 3.51 8.59
N ALA A 86 -2.04 2.92 7.42
CA ALA A 86 -2.89 3.12 6.26
C ALA A 86 -4.31 2.59 6.58
N PRO A 87 -5.39 3.26 6.16
CA PRO A 87 -5.45 4.32 5.14
C PRO A 87 -5.39 5.75 5.67
N ASP A 88 -5.32 5.97 6.99
CA ASP A 88 -5.43 7.31 7.59
C ASP A 88 -4.20 8.19 7.33
N THR A 89 -3.05 7.57 7.03
CA THR A 89 -1.80 8.26 6.66
C THR A 89 -1.38 7.89 5.24
N GLY A 90 -1.12 8.89 4.40
CA GLY A 90 -0.58 8.69 3.05
C GLY A 90 0.92 8.38 3.08
N TYR A 91 1.38 7.50 2.20
CA TYR A 91 2.78 7.07 2.13
C TYR A 91 3.37 7.27 0.73
N VAL A 92 4.63 7.71 0.68
CA VAL A 92 5.40 7.82 -0.56
C VAL A 92 6.71 7.08 -0.39
N PHE A 93 6.95 6.08 -1.23
CA PHE A 93 8.20 5.33 -1.33
C PHE A 93 8.84 5.64 -2.70
N PRO A 94 10.03 6.27 -2.75
CA PRO A 94 10.68 6.69 -3.99
C PRO A 94 11.38 5.54 -4.75
N GLY A 95 11.53 4.36 -4.14
CA GLY A 95 12.16 3.19 -4.74
C GLY A 95 12.83 2.30 -3.71
#